data_AF-A0AAU9SGI1-F1
#
_entry.id   AF-A0AAU9SGI1-F1
#
_cell.length_a   1.000
_cell.length_b   1.000
_cell.length_c   1.000
_cell.angle_alpha   90.00
_cell.angle_beta   90.00
_cell.angle_gamma   90.00
#
_symmetry.space_group_name_H-M   'P 1'
#
loop_
_entity.id
_entity.type
_entity.pdbx_description
1 polymer ?
#
loop_
_entity_poly.entity_id
_entity_poly.type
_entity_poly.pdbx_seq_one_letter_code
_entity_poly.pdbx_strand_id
1 'polypeptide(L)'
;EEKRRRKEMEKMKQHWDRVGFIADGQYGIPRRCPCGGSIKHDVSPSPKFKHDFDTQPDNRYFTCTKFKDDGLHFRQPWVFGVEQEIEKLVTKVKEQSKTIEEMRKQIQIQAEEITKLKT
;
A
#
# COMPACT_ATOMS: atom_id res chain seq x y z
N GLU A 1 -14.26 -35.08 -22.04
CA GLU A 1 -15.00 -34.44 -20.92
C GLU A 1 -14.09 -34.03 -19.75
N GLU A 2 -13.24 -34.92 -19.26
CA GLU A 2 -12.29 -34.66 -18.17
C GLU A 2 -11.34 -33.47 -18.41
N LYS A 3 -10.78 -33.34 -19.62
CA LYS A 3 -9.97 -32.17 -20.01
C LYS A 3 -10.75 -30.84 -19.89
N ARG A 4 -12.06 -30.85 -20.14
CA ARG A 4 -12.92 -29.66 -20.02
C ARG A 4 -13.11 -29.31 -18.55
N ARG A 5 -13.46 -30.30 -17.71
CA ARG A 5 -13.57 -30.14 -16.25
C ARG A 5 -12.27 -29.63 -15.62
N ARG A 6 -11.12 -30.14 -16.05
CA ARG A 6 -9.81 -29.67 -15.58
C ARG A 6 -9.56 -28.20 -15.91
N LYS A 7 -9.88 -27.76 -17.13
CA LYS A 7 -9.79 -26.35 -17.53
C LYS A 7 -10.75 -25.45 -16.73
N GLU A 8 -11.95 -25.94 -16.42
CA GLU A 8 -12.93 -25.21 -15.61
C GLU A 8 -12.43 -25.03 -14.17
N MET A 9 -11.90 -26.09 -13.54
CA MET A 9 -11.30 -26.00 -12.21
C MET A 9 -10.09 -25.06 -12.17
N GLU A 10 -9.24 -25.08 -13.21
CA GLU A 10 -8.09 -24.17 -13.29
C GLU A 10 -8.52 -22.71 -13.36
N LYS A 11 -9.56 -22.39 -14.14
CA LYS A 11 -10.13 -21.04 -14.20
C LYS A 11 -10.72 -20.62 -12.85
N MET A 12 -11.43 -21.53 -12.17
CA MET A 12 -12.00 -21.26 -10.85
C MET A 12 -10.90 -20.99 -9.82
N LYS A 13 -9.83 -21.79 -9.81
CA LYS A 13 -8.67 -21.55 -8.94
C LYS A 13 -8.04 -20.18 -9.22
N GLN A 14 -7.78 -19.85 -10.48
CA GLN A 14 -7.23 -18.54 -10.86
C GLN A 14 -8.10 -17.36 -10.43
N HIS A 15 -9.44 -17.54 -10.45
CA HIS A 15 -10.37 -16.53 -9.95
C HIS A 15 -10.21 -16.33 -8.43
N TRP A 16 -10.22 -17.40 -7.65
CA TRP A 16 -10.05 -17.33 -6.19
C TRP A 16 -8.68 -16.81 -5.78
N ASP A 17 -7.62 -17.20 -6.49
CA ASP A 17 -6.28 -16.66 -6.27
C ASP A 17 -6.27 -15.14 -6.47
N ARG A 18 -6.93 -14.62 -7.52
CA ARG A 18 -7.06 -13.17 -7.73
C ARG A 18 -7.86 -12.47 -6.64
N VAL A 19 -8.97 -13.06 -6.19
CA VAL A 19 -9.75 -12.52 -5.08
C VAL A 19 -8.88 -12.42 -3.81
N GLY A 20 -8.13 -13.48 -3.51
CA GLY A 20 -7.17 -13.49 -2.41
C GLY A 20 -6.12 -12.38 -2.54
N PHE A 21 -5.47 -12.26 -3.69
CA PHE A 21 -4.48 -11.19 -3.91
C PHE A 21 -5.05 -9.77 -3.80
N ILE A 22 -6.30 -9.57 -4.23
CA ILE A 22 -6.96 -8.27 -4.06
C ILE A 22 -7.20 -8.00 -2.56
N ALA A 23 -7.71 -8.98 -1.82
CA ALA A 23 -7.92 -8.85 -0.37
C ALA A 23 -6.60 -8.59 0.38
N ASP A 24 -5.55 -9.35 0.09
CA ASP A 24 -4.24 -9.21 0.72
C ASP A 24 -3.53 -7.91 0.33
N GLY A 25 -3.79 -7.41 -0.88
CA GLY A 25 -3.20 -6.17 -1.40
C GLY A 25 -3.91 -4.88 -0.98
N GLN A 26 -4.91 -4.95 -0.09
CA GLN A 26 -5.59 -3.78 0.48
C GLN A 26 -4.72 -3.01 1.50
N TYR A 27 -3.51 -3.50 1.80
CA TYR A 27 -2.57 -2.83 2.70
C TYR A 27 -1.55 -1.98 1.93
N GLY A 28 -1.59 -0.68 2.18
CA GLY A 28 -0.71 0.35 1.67
C GLY A 28 -1.14 0.87 0.31
N ILE A 29 -0.20 1.49 -0.40
CA ILE A 29 -0.42 1.99 -1.75
C ILE A 29 -0.22 0.83 -2.75
N PRO A 30 -1.26 0.41 -3.49
CA PRO A 30 -1.13 -0.67 -4.46
C PRO A 30 -0.24 -0.21 -5.62
N ARG A 31 0.75 -1.03 -5.99
CA ARG A 31 1.69 -0.72 -7.09
C ARG A 31 1.39 -1.46 -8.39
N ARG A 32 0.72 -2.61 -8.31
CA ARG A 32 0.36 -3.46 -9.45
C ARG A 32 -0.93 -4.21 -9.16
N CYS A 33 -1.76 -4.38 -10.18
CA CYS A 33 -2.96 -5.20 -10.11
C CYS A 33 -2.64 -6.68 -10.42
N PRO A 34 -3.32 -7.67 -9.79
CA PRO A 34 -3.16 -9.10 -10.12
C PRO A 34 -3.42 -9.42 -11.59
N CYS A 35 -4.18 -8.58 -12.31
CA CYS A 35 -4.37 -8.68 -13.75
C CYS A 35 -3.14 -8.26 -14.59
N GLY A 36 -2.04 -7.83 -13.95
CA GLY A 36 -0.84 -7.27 -14.58
C GLY A 36 -0.97 -5.80 -15.00
N GLY A 37 -2.12 -5.16 -14.73
CA GLY A 37 -2.32 -3.74 -15.02
C GLY A 37 -1.54 -2.85 -14.05
N SER A 38 -1.03 -1.73 -14.55
CA SER A 38 -0.49 -0.65 -13.71
C SER A 38 -1.60 0.02 -12.90
N ILE A 39 -1.20 0.64 -11.80
CA ILE A 39 -2.08 1.47 -10.96
C ILE A 39 -1.89 2.93 -11.38
N LYS A 40 -2.99 3.60 -11.71
CA LYS A 40 -3.06 5.04 -12.00
C LYS A 40 -3.76 5.77 -10.88
N HIS A 41 -3.45 7.06 -10.73
CA HIS A 41 -4.17 7.95 -9.84
C HIS A 41 -5.38 8.48 -10.62
N ASP A 42 -6.57 8.15 -10.15
CA ASP A 42 -7.84 8.54 -10.77
C ASP A 42 -8.61 9.46 -9.84
N VAL A 43 -9.43 10.33 -10.40
CA VAL A 43 -10.40 11.16 -9.65
C VAL A 43 -11.77 10.71 -10.08
N SER A 44 -12.70 10.51 -9.14
CA SER A 44 -14.07 10.12 -9.49
C SER A 44 -14.71 11.23 -10.35
N PRO A 45 -15.03 10.98 -11.63
CA PRO A 45 -15.54 12.02 -12.52
C PRO A 45 -17.00 12.40 -12.19
N SER A 46 -17.71 11.52 -11.49
CA SER A 46 -19.08 11.72 -11.02
C SER A 46 -19.45 10.62 -10.02
N PRO A 47 -20.47 10.84 -9.16
CA PRO A 47 -21.09 9.76 -8.40
C PRO A 47 -21.73 8.76 -9.34
N LYS A 48 -20.93 7.75 -9.75
CA LYS A 48 -21.38 6.61 -10.54
C LYS A 48 -22.54 5.90 -9.86
N PHE A 49 -22.60 5.93 -8.52
CA PHE A 49 -23.69 5.35 -7.74
C PHE A 49 -24.13 6.35 -6.67
N LYS A 50 -25.41 6.77 -6.73
CA LYS A 50 -25.99 7.82 -5.87
C LYS A 50 -25.83 7.58 -4.35
N HIS A 51 -25.60 6.34 -3.94
CA HIS A 51 -25.47 5.91 -2.55
C HIS A 51 -24.11 5.29 -2.21
N ASP A 52 -23.17 5.25 -3.16
CA ASP A 52 -21.85 4.70 -2.90
C ASP A 52 -20.91 5.83 -2.47
N PHE A 53 -20.49 5.78 -1.21
CA PHE A 53 -19.51 6.70 -0.63
C PHE A 53 -18.22 6.73 -1.47
N ASP A 54 -17.88 5.60 -2.11
CA ASP A 54 -16.70 5.45 -2.96
C ASP A 54 -16.86 6.03 -4.37
N THR A 55 -17.96 6.72 -4.65
CA THR A 55 -18.15 7.41 -5.92
C THR A 55 -18.35 8.92 -5.80
N GLN A 56 -18.35 9.48 -4.58
CA GLN A 56 -18.52 10.93 -4.44
C GLN A 56 -17.56 11.69 -5.36
N PRO A 57 -18.05 12.75 -6.02
CA PRO A 57 -17.24 13.54 -6.94
C PRO A 57 -16.00 14.07 -6.20
N ASP A 58 -14.90 14.21 -6.93
CA ASP A 58 -13.59 14.67 -6.44
C ASP A 58 -12.81 13.70 -5.53
N ASN A 59 -13.39 12.56 -5.15
CA ASN A 59 -12.64 11.53 -4.43
C ASN A 59 -11.51 10.95 -5.30
N ARG A 60 -10.33 10.78 -4.69
CA ARG A 60 -9.13 10.24 -5.35
C ARG A 60 -8.99 8.75 -5.10
N TYR A 61 -8.62 8.00 -6.14
CA TYR A 61 -8.46 6.55 -6.10
C TYR A 61 -7.15 6.09 -6.73
N PHE A 62 -6.59 5.03 -6.17
CA PHE A 62 -5.66 4.16 -6.89
C PHE A 62 -6.46 3.16 -7.70
N THR A 63 -6.42 3.28 -9.03
CA THR A 63 -7.26 2.47 -9.93
C THR A 63 -6.41 1.71 -10.92
N CYS A 64 -6.74 0.43 -11.15
CA CYS A 64 -6.11 -0.34 -12.20
C CYS A 64 -6.43 0.26 -13.60
N THR A 65 -5.44 0.31 -14.49
CA THR A 65 -5.65 0.73 -15.89
C THR A 65 -6.63 -0.15 -16.67
N LYS A 66 -6.83 -1.39 -16.23
CA LYS A 66 -7.79 -2.35 -16.82
C LYS A 66 -9.05 -2.52 -15.96
N PHE A 67 -9.35 -1.57 -15.07
CA PHE A 67 -10.48 -1.66 -14.15
C PHE A 67 -11.82 -1.86 -14.90
N LYS A 68 -12.59 -2.86 -14.46
CA LYS A 68 -13.88 -3.25 -15.06
C LYS A 68 -15.03 -3.36 -14.06
N ASP A 69 -14.81 -2.97 -12.80
CA ASP A 69 -15.81 -3.09 -11.74
C ASP A 69 -16.30 -4.54 -11.52
N ASP A 70 -15.38 -5.50 -11.63
CA ASP A 70 -15.63 -6.94 -11.56
C ASP A 70 -15.20 -7.57 -10.22
N GLY A 71 -14.79 -6.73 -9.25
CA GLY A 71 -14.21 -7.17 -7.97
C GLY A 71 -12.82 -7.80 -8.08
N LEU A 72 -12.22 -7.87 -9.28
CA LEU A 72 -10.92 -8.51 -9.53
C LEU A 72 -9.81 -7.51 -9.86
N HIS A 73 -10.12 -6.22 -9.85
CA HIS A 73 -9.20 -5.13 -10.13
C HIS A 73 -9.16 -4.15 -8.97
N PHE A 74 -7.97 -3.63 -8.66
CA PHE A 74 -7.84 -2.60 -7.64
C PHE A 74 -8.58 -1.32 -8.02
N ARG A 75 -9.39 -0.87 -7.06
CA ARG A 75 -9.90 0.49 -6.93
C ARG A 75 -9.95 0.77 -5.43
N GLN A 76 -8.95 1.49 -4.93
CA GLN A 76 -8.79 1.77 -3.51
C GLN A 76 -8.81 3.29 -3.28
N PRO A 77 -9.57 3.79 -2.31
CA PRO A 77 -9.51 5.19 -1.90
C PRO A 77 -8.08 5.62 -1.56
N TRP A 78 -7.67 6.78 -2.04
CA TRP A 78 -6.32 7.32 -1.80
C TRP A 78 -6.02 7.49 -0.31
N VAL A 79 -7.02 7.93 0.46
CA VAL A 79 -6.91 8.20 1.90
C VAL A 79 -6.38 7.01 2.68
N PHE A 80 -6.88 5.80 2.44
CA PHE A 80 -6.43 4.60 3.15
C PHE A 80 -5.00 4.22 2.81
N GLY A 81 -4.63 4.32 1.52
CA GLY A 81 -3.26 4.03 1.10
C GLY A 81 -2.27 5.03 1.70
N VAL A 82 -2.62 6.30 1.76
CA VAL A 82 -1.77 7.36 2.32
C VAL A 82 -1.67 7.29 3.84
N GLU A 83 -2.78 7.07 4.54
CA GLU A 83 -2.81 6.95 6.00
C GLU A 83 -1.85 5.86 6.48
N GLN A 84 -1.90 4.67 5.88
CA GLN A 84 -1.03 3.56 6.25
C GLN A 84 0.45 3.83 5.94
N GLU A 85 0.76 4.56 4.86
CA GLU A 85 2.15 4.96 4.57
C GLU A 85 2.64 6.04 5.54
N ILE A 86 1.78 6.96 5.97
CA ILE A 86 2.09 7.96 7.00
C ILE A 86 2.39 7.25 8.33
N GLU A 87 1.59 6.28 8.76
CA GLU A 87 1.83 5.52 10.00
C GLU A 87 3.20 4.81 9.98
N LYS A 88 3.55 4.17 8.86
CA LYS A 88 4.87 3.56 8.66
C LYS A 88 5.99 4.60 8.73
N LEU A 89 5.81 5.77 8.10
CA LEU A 89 6.79 6.85 8.14
C LEU A 89 6.99 7.39 9.55
N VAL A 90 5.89 7.65 10.28
CA VAL A 90 5.93 8.11 11.68
C VAL A 90 6.70 7.13 12.55
N THR A 91 6.50 5.81 12.35
CA THR A 91 7.21 4.77 13.09
C THR A 91 8.71 4.80 12.82
N LYS A 92 9.11 4.84 11.54
CA LYS A 92 10.52 4.94 11.14
C LYS A 92 11.20 6.20 11.67
N VAL A 93 10.51 7.34 11.62
CA VAL A 93 11.04 8.61 12.15
C VAL A 93 11.27 8.53 13.66
N LYS A 94 10.37 7.90 14.42
CA LYS A 94 10.55 7.68 15.85
C LYS A 94 11.76 6.80 16.15
N GLU A 95 11.94 5.71 15.40
CA GLU A 95 13.10 4.82 15.53
C GLU A 95 14.41 5.57 15.25
N GLN A 96 14.48 6.27 14.11
CA GLN A 96 15.65 7.07 13.75
C GLN A 96 15.96 8.16 14.77
N SER A 97 14.93 8.80 15.34
CA SER A 97 15.11 9.83 16.37
C SER A 97 15.78 9.26 17.63
N LYS A 98 15.42 8.05 18.06
CA LYS A 98 16.08 7.37 19.19
C LYS A 98 17.54 7.08 18.90
N THR A 99 17.84 6.54 17.71
CA THR A 99 19.21 6.27 17.29
C THR A 99 20.06 7.54 17.26
N ILE A 100 19.52 8.66 16.77
CA ILE A 100 20.22 9.95 16.77
C ILE A 100 20.51 10.41 18.20
N GLU A 101 19.56 10.25 19.12
CA GLU A 101 19.74 10.62 20.52
C GLU A 101 20.84 9.78 21.21
N GLU A 102 20.86 8.47 20.96
CA GLU A 102 21.89 7.56 21.46
C GLU A 102 23.28 7.92 20.90
N MET A 103 23.39 8.14 19.59
CA MET A 103 24.63 8.57 18.95
C MET A 103 25.15 9.89 19.53
N ARG A 104 24.26 10.87 19.77
CA ARG A 104 24.64 12.14 20.40
C ARG A 104 25.23 11.94 21.79
N LYS A 105 24.64 11.06 22.61
CA LYS A 105 25.17 10.72 23.94
C LYS A 105 26.55 10.08 23.85
N GLN A 106 26.74 9.14 22.91
CA GLN A 106 28.04 8.49 22.71
C GLN A 106 29.12 9.48 22.28
N ILE A 107 28.82 10.37 21.32
CA ILE A 107 29.74 11.42 20.87
C ILE A 107 30.14 12.34 22.03
N GLN A 108 29.20 12.69 22.90
CA GLN A 108 29.48 13.54 24.05
C GLN A 108 30.42 12.87 25.06
N ILE A 109 30.17 11.60 25.39
CA ILE A 109 31.06 10.83 26.27
C ILE A 109 32.47 10.74 25.66
N GLN A 110 32.58 10.40 24.37
CA GLN A 110 33.86 10.32 23.68
C GLN A 110 34.60 11.66 23.66
N ALA A 111 33.90 12.78 23.47
CA ALA A 111 34.50 14.11 23.51
C ALA A 111 35.07 14.44 24.90
N GLU A 112 34.37 14.06 25.97
CA GLU A 112 34.85 14.24 27.34
C GLU A 112 36.09 13.38 27.63
N GLU A 113 36.11 12.13 27.18
CA GLU A 113 37.26 11.23 27.31
C GLU A 113 38.50 11.76 26.56
N ILE A 114 38.32 12.22 25.32
CA ILE A 114 39.39 12.83 24.52
C ILE A 114 39.95 14.07 25.21
N THR A 115 39.09 14.88 25.85
CA THR A 115 39.51 16.10 26.56
C THR A 115 40.39 15.75 27.76
N LYS A 116 40.00 14.72 28.54
CA LYS A 116 40.79 14.23 29.69
C LYS A 116 42.14 13.66 29.30
N LEU A 117 42.27 13.04 28.12
CA LEU A 117 43.53 12.50 27.62
C LEU A 117 44.50 13.57 27.11
N LYS A 118 44.00 14.78 26.80
CA LYS A 118 44.80 15.90 26.30
C LYS A 118 45.30 16.86 27.39
N THR A 119 44.74 16.77 28.60
CA THR A 119 45.21 17.45 29.81
C THR A 119 46.21 16.59 30.56
#